data_AF-A0A848XMU1-F1
#
_entry.id   AF-A0A848XMU1-F1
#
_cell.length_a   1.000
_cell.length_b   1.000
_cell.length_c   1.000
_cell.angle_alpha   90.00
_cell.angle_beta   90.00
_cell.angle_gamma   90.00
#
_symmetry.space_group_name_H-M   'P 1'
#
loop_
_entity.id
_entity.type
_entity.pdbx_description
1 polymer ?
#
loop_
_entity_poly.entity_id
_entity_poly.type
_entity_poly.pdbx_seq_one_letter_code
_entity_poly.pdbx_strand_id
1 'polypeptide(L)' 'LLGLSTLAPELKGASVDDEDGRKVGQARAAGKLLAEKAQARGIGQVVFDRGGFKYHGRVRAFAEGAREGGLKF' A
#
# COMPACT_ATOMS: atom_id res chain seq x y z
N LEU A 1 4.90 14.87 1.99
CA LEU A 1 5.16 14.78 0.53
C LEU A 1 4.09 13.99 -0.22
N LEU A 2 3.52 12.91 0.34
CA LEU A 2 2.31 12.24 -0.18
C LEU A 2 1.63 11.52 0.99
N GLY A 3 0.30 11.44 0.98
CA GLY A 3 -0.48 10.74 1.99
C GLY A 3 -1.60 9.97 1.32
N LEU A 4 -1.82 8.73 1.75
CA LEU A 4 -2.86 7.86 1.21
C LEU A 4 -3.54 7.13 2.36
N SER A 5 -4.86 7.03 2.30
CA SER A 5 -5.69 6.36 3.29
C SER A 5 -6.80 5.62 2.57
N THR A 6 -7.33 4.57 3.19
CA THR A 6 -8.50 3.85 2.69
C THR A 6 -9.78 4.72 2.66
N LEU A 7 -9.74 5.90 3.28
CA LEU A 7 -10.80 6.91 3.19
C LEU A 7 -10.70 7.79 1.93
N ALA A 8 -9.56 7.76 1.22
CA ALA A 8 -9.38 8.51 -0.02
C ALA A 8 -10.36 7.98 -1.09
N PRO A 9 -11.01 8.83 -1.89
CA PRO A 9 -12.02 8.42 -2.87
C PRO A 9 -11.50 7.36 -3.86
N GLU A 10 -10.20 7.33 -4.11
CA GLU A 10 -9.51 6.39 -5.02
C GLU A 10 -9.48 4.95 -4.48
N LEU A 11 -9.57 4.79 -3.15
CA LEU A 11 -9.61 3.49 -2.45
C LEU A 11 -10.97 3.24 -1.78
N LYS A 12 -11.82 4.26 -1.68
CA LYS A 12 -13.17 4.24 -1.09
C LYS A 12 -14.13 3.52 -2.05
N GLY A 13 -13.96 2.20 -2.13
CA GLY A 13 -14.68 1.38 -3.11
C GLY A 13 -13.86 0.20 -3.63
N ALA A 14 -12.61 0.03 -3.21
CA ALA A 14 -11.88 -1.23 -3.36
C ALA A 14 -12.47 -2.29 -2.40
N SER A 15 -13.77 -2.55 -2.51
CA SER A 15 -14.40 -3.82 -2.19
C SER A 15 -14.03 -4.78 -3.31
N VAL A 16 -12.82 -5.34 -3.22
CA VAL A 16 -12.47 -6.49 -4.04
C VAL A 16 -13.12 -7.68 -3.33
N ASP A 17 -14.14 -8.23 -3.96
CA ASP A 17 -14.90 -9.39 -3.52
C ASP A 17 -14.01 -10.64 -3.52
N ASP A 18 -13.25 -10.86 -2.45
CA ASP A 18 -12.54 -12.12 -2.23
C ASP A 18 -12.78 -12.60 -0.79
N GLU A 19 -13.26 -13.83 -0.68
CA GLU A 19 -13.81 -14.47 0.53
C GLU A 19 -12.76 -14.74 1.64
N ASP A 20 -11.49 -14.41 1.43
CA ASP A 20 -10.43 -14.54 2.44
C ASP A 20 -9.70 -13.20 2.68
N GLY A 21 -10.25 -12.40 3.62
CA GLY A 21 -9.51 -11.29 4.23
C GLY A 21 -9.55 -9.95 3.49
N ARG A 22 -10.75 -9.38 3.31
CA ARG A 22 -11.03 -8.01 2.79
C ARG A 22 -9.98 -6.91 3.09
N LYS A 23 -9.37 -6.95 4.27
CA LYS A 23 -8.42 -5.91 4.74
C LYS A 23 -6.98 -6.08 4.21
N VAL A 24 -6.60 -7.27 3.73
CA VAL A 24 -5.25 -7.58 3.23
C VAL A 24 -5.14 -7.17 1.76
N GLY A 25 -6.13 -7.52 0.92
CA GLY A 25 -6.20 -7.08 -0.48
C GLY A 25 -6.21 -5.55 -0.60
N GLN A 26 -7.01 -4.87 0.23
CA GLN A 26 -7.01 -3.41 0.29
C GLN A 26 -5.65 -2.81 0.68
N ALA A 27 -4.90 -3.47 1.56
CA ALA A 27 -3.58 -3.00 1.95
C ALA A 27 -2.58 -3.10 0.79
N ARG A 28 -2.64 -4.18 -0.01
CA ARG A 28 -1.81 -4.33 -1.21
C ARG A 28 -2.12 -3.27 -2.26
N ALA A 29 -3.41 -3.06 -2.56
CA ALA A 29 -3.85 -2.02 -3.50
C ALA A 29 -3.40 -0.62 -3.05
N ALA A 30 -3.52 -0.31 -1.75
CA ALA A 30 -3.05 0.94 -1.19
C ALA A 30 -1.53 1.12 -1.31
N GLY A 31 -0.75 0.05 -1.09
CA GLY A 31 0.71 0.06 -1.27
C GLY A 31 1.11 0.38 -2.70
N LYS A 32 0.46 -0.28 -3.68
CA LYS A 32 0.71 -0.06 -5.11
C LYS A 32 0.39 1.38 -5.54
N LEU A 33 -0.79 1.89 -5.16
CA LEU A 33 -1.20 3.24 -5.50
C LEU A 33 -0.28 4.31 -4.89
N LEU A 34 0.19 4.09 -3.65
CA LEU A 34 1.16 4.98 -3.03
C LEU A 34 2.49 4.98 -3.79
N ALA A 35 2.95 3.81 -4.22
CA ALA A 35 4.19 3.66 -4.97
C ALA A 35 4.12 4.34 -6.34
N GLU A 36 3.04 4.16 -7.10
CA GLU A 36 2.83 4.85 -8.37
C GLU A 36 2.84 6.38 -8.19
N LYS A 37 2.14 6.89 -7.18
CA LYS A 37 2.15 8.33 -6.85
C LYS A 37 3.53 8.82 -6.43
N ALA A 38 4.31 8.01 -5.70
CA ALA A 38 5.66 8.36 -5.27
C ALA A 38 6.64 8.38 -6.45
N GLN A 39 6.55 7.40 -7.36
CA GLN A 39 7.34 7.35 -8.59
C GLN A 39 7.02 8.52 -9.51
N ALA A 40 5.75 8.91 -9.66
CA ALA A 40 5.36 10.09 -10.43
C ALA A 40 5.98 11.39 -9.89
N ARG A 41 6.38 11.42 -8.61
CA ARG A 41 7.10 12.54 -8.00
C ARG A 41 8.61 12.34 -7.93
N GLY A 42 9.14 11.31 -8.59
CA GLY A 42 10.57 10.99 -8.63
C GLY A 42 11.13 10.35 -7.36
N ILE A 43 10.27 9.86 -6.46
CA ILE A 43 10.70 9.23 -5.20
C ILE A 43 10.81 7.72 -5.42
N GLY A 44 12.04 7.22 -5.58
CA GLY A 44 12.31 5.81 -5.87
C GLY A 44 12.84 4.99 -4.70
N GLN A 45 13.53 5.62 -3.74
CA GLN A 45 14.14 4.94 -2.60
C GLN A 45 13.55 5.47 -1.29
N VAL A 46 13.02 4.57 -0.47
CA VAL A 46 12.39 4.91 0.80
C VAL A 46 12.77 3.87 1.87
N VAL A 47 12.38 4.12 3.12
CA VAL A 47 12.48 3.15 4.20
C VAL A 47 11.06 2.79 4.63
N PHE A 48 10.77 1.49 4.74
CA PHE A 48 9.46 1.05 5.20
C PHE A 48 9.40 1.01 6.72
N ASP A 49 8.69 1.99 7.30
CA ASP A 49 8.39 2.02 8.73
C ASP A 49 7.11 1.22 9.02
N ARG A 50 7.26 0.21 9.88
CA ARG A 50 6.17 -0.66 10.34
C ARG A 50 5.39 -0.09 11.53
N GLY A 51 5.77 1.06 12.08
CA GLY A 51 5.03 1.77 13.13
C GLY A 51 4.76 0.93 14.39
N GLY A 52 5.63 -0.03 14.71
CA GLY A 52 5.48 -0.94 15.85
C GLY A 52 4.60 -2.18 15.60
N PHE A 53 3.98 -2.31 14.41
CA PHE A 53 3.18 -3.48 14.07
C PHE A 53 4.06 -4.67 13.64
N LYS A 54 3.55 -5.89 13.85
CA LYS A 54 4.22 -7.11 13.34
C LYS A 54 4.19 -7.08 11.81
N TYR A 55 5.30 -7.45 11.18
CA TYR A 55 5.39 -7.60 9.73
C TYR A 55 4.64 -8.88 9.29
N HIS A 56 3.31 -8.78 9.25
CA HIS A 56 2.41 -9.87 8.96
C HIS A 56 1.09 -9.34 8.38
N GLY A 57 0.33 -10.21 7.70
CA GLY A 57 -0.97 -9.91 7.11
C GLY A 57 -0.95 -8.62 6.30
N ARG A 58 -1.68 -7.60 6.78
CA ARG A 58 -1.86 -6.31 6.10
C ARG A 58 -0.56 -5.53 5.91
N VAL A 59 0.33 -5.52 6.90
CA VAL A 59 1.59 -4.75 6.84
C VAL A 59 2.51 -5.34 5.77
N ARG A 60 2.57 -6.68 5.72
CA ARG A 60 3.30 -7.40 4.69
C ARG A 60 2.70 -7.16 3.30
N ALA A 61 1.38 -7.29 3.17
CA ALA A 61 0.70 -7.07 1.89
C ALA A 61 0.86 -5.65 1.35
N PHE A 62 0.84 -4.64 2.24
CA PHE A 62 1.14 -3.26 1.86
C PHE A 62 2.58 -3.10 1.34
N ALA A 63 3.56 -3.68 2.04
CA ALA A 63 4.95 -3.65 1.63
C ALA A 63 5.18 -4.35 0.29
N GLU A 64 4.56 -5.51 0.06
CA GLU A 64 4.62 -6.22 -1.21
C GLU A 64 4.00 -5.38 -2.35
N GLY A 65 2.81 -4.80 -2.14
CA GLY A 65 2.17 -3.93 -3.14
C GLY A 65 2.98 -2.68 -3.47
N ALA A 66 3.62 -2.06 -2.47
CA ALA A 66 4.48 -0.89 -2.70
C ALA A 66 5.78 -1.25 -3.44
N ARG A 67 6.33 -2.45 -3.22
CA ARG A 67 7.46 -2.97 -4.02
C ARG A 67 7.07 -3.24 -5.46
N GLU A 68 5.87 -3.80 -5.69
CA GLU A 68 5.33 -4.03 -7.03
C GLU A 68 5.09 -2.72 -7.80
N GLY A 69 4.67 -1.66 -7.12
CA GLY A 69 4.61 -0.31 -7.70
C GLY A 69 5.97 0.37 -7.85
N GLY A 70 7.07 -0.34 -7.59
CA GLY A 70 8.44 0.05 -7.93
C GLY A 70 9.12 1.00 -6.95
N LEU A 71 8.61 1.12 -5.72
CA LEU A 71 9.39 1.70 -4.61
C LEU A 71 10.45 0.69 -4.15
N LYS A 72 11.69 1.16 -3.95
CA LYS A 72 12.81 0.36 -3.43
C LYS A 72 12.98 0.62 -1.94
N PHE A 73 12.74 -0.41 -1.12
CA PHE A 73 12.91 -0.43 0.33
C PHE A 73 12.96 -1.84 0.90
#